data_AF-A0A341CXU5-F1
#
_entry.id   AF-A0A341CXU5-F1
#
_cell.length_a   1.000
_cell.length_b   1.000
_cell.length_c   1.000
_cell.angle_alpha   90.00
_cell.angle_beta   90.00
_cell.angle_gamma   90.00
#
_symmetry.space_group_name_H-M   'P 1'
#
loop_
_entity.id
_entity.type
_entity.pdbx_description
1 polymer ?
#
loop_
_entity_poly.entity_id
_entity_poly.type
_entity_poly.pdbx_seq_one_letter_code
_entity_poly.pdbx_strand_id
1 'polypeptide(L)'
;METPGLIVHGEAAPFSTALRSLVNNPLYSDVRFVVGQERQEVFAHRCLLACRCNFFQRLLGSEPGPGVPSPVVLSTVPAEAFLAVLEFLYTNSAKLHRHSVLEVLTAAVEYGLEELRELCLQFVMKVLDVELVCEALQIAVSFGLGPLQERCVAFIEAHSQETLRTRGFLELSAPALLLLLRSDKLCVDEAELVLAARSWARVGAAVLERPAAEVAAPVVRELRLALLAPAELSALEEQNRREPLIPVEQIVEAWKCHALRRGDVARGAPCRRRRGTLPREHHRFLDLPFK
;
A
#
# COMPACT_ATOMS: atom_id res chain seq x y z
N MET A 1 53.33 -22.35 -11.01
CA MET A 1 53.00 -22.31 -9.56
C MET A 1 52.83 -20.86 -9.22
N GLU A 2 51.60 -20.40 -9.00
CA GLU A 2 51.36 -19.05 -8.49
C GLU A 2 51.96 -18.95 -7.08
N THR A 3 52.76 -17.91 -6.84
CA THR A 3 53.26 -17.59 -5.50
C THR A 3 52.08 -17.34 -4.57
N PRO A 4 52.01 -17.97 -3.38
CA PRO A 4 50.88 -17.76 -2.47
C PRO A 4 50.86 -16.30 -2.00
N GLY A 5 49.79 -15.58 -2.35
CA GLY A 5 49.55 -14.21 -1.88
C GLY A 5 48.90 -14.20 -0.48
N LEU A 6 49.21 -13.18 0.32
CA LEU A 6 48.56 -12.92 1.60
C LEU A 6 47.38 -11.95 1.41
N ILE A 7 46.18 -12.37 1.80
CA ILE A 7 45.02 -11.46 1.88
C ILE A 7 45.07 -10.74 3.23
N VAL A 8 45.03 -9.41 3.20
CA VAL A 8 44.93 -8.57 4.40
C VAL A 8 43.57 -7.86 4.42
N HIS A 9 42.97 -7.73 5.60
CA HIS A 9 41.67 -7.09 5.78
C HIS A 9 41.83 -5.77 6.53
N GLY A 10 41.32 -4.67 5.95
CA GLY A 10 41.19 -3.39 6.64
C GLY A 10 39.92 -3.32 7.50
N GLU A 11 39.80 -2.26 8.30
CA GLU A 11 38.60 -2.01 9.09
C GLU A 11 37.44 -1.47 8.24
N ALA A 12 36.29 -2.13 8.31
CA ALA A 12 35.13 -1.77 7.49
C ALA A 12 34.47 -0.43 7.92
N ALA A 13 34.51 -0.09 9.21
CA ALA A 13 33.83 1.10 9.73
C ALA A 13 34.47 2.42 9.27
N PRO A 14 35.81 2.61 9.34
CA PRO A 14 36.45 3.79 8.75
C PRO A 14 36.24 3.88 7.23
N PHE A 15 36.29 2.75 6.52
CA PHE A 15 36.03 2.69 5.08
C PHE A 15 34.60 3.16 4.73
N SER A 16 33.60 2.62 5.42
CA SER A 16 32.19 3.03 5.27
C SER A 16 31.98 4.51 5.61
N THR A 17 32.65 5.02 6.64
CA THR A 17 32.59 6.43 7.04
C THR A 17 33.18 7.36 5.99
N ALA A 18 34.31 6.98 5.40
CA ALA A 18 34.91 7.71 4.29
C ALA A 18 33.97 7.75 3.08
N LEU A 19 33.38 6.62 2.68
CA LEU A 19 32.40 6.58 1.58
C LEU A 19 31.13 7.38 1.89
N ARG A 20 30.65 7.39 3.14
CA ARG A 20 29.50 8.21 3.55
C ARG A 20 29.74 9.70 3.30
N SER A 21 30.97 10.20 3.46
CA SER A 21 31.32 11.60 3.19
C SER A 21 31.18 12.03 1.73
N LEU A 22 31.06 11.07 0.81
CA LEU A 22 30.84 11.30 -0.61
C LEU A 22 29.35 11.37 -0.99
N VAL A 23 28.45 10.95 -0.10
CA VAL A 23 27.00 10.98 -0.35
C VAL A 23 26.56 12.43 -0.50
N ASN A 24 25.89 12.74 -1.62
CA ASN A 24 25.43 14.08 -1.96
C ASN A 24 26.52 15.17 -1.92
N ASN A 25 27.75 14.83 -2.30
CA ASN A 25 28.90 15.73 -2.28
C ASN A 25 29.20 16.30 -3.69
N PRO A 26 29.09 17.62 -3.91
CA PRO A 26 29.33 18.23 -5.22
C PRO A 26 30.78 18.14 -5.72
N LEU A 27 31.77 18.04 -4.82
CA LEU A 27 33.19 18.25 -5.15
C LEU A 27 33.77 17.17 -6.09
N TYR A 28 33.19 15.97 -6.10
CA TYR A 28 33.68 14.83 -6.88
C TYR A 28 32.60 14.15 -7.73
N SER A 29 31.39 14.68 -7.70
CA SER A 29 30.25 14.08 -8.38
C SER A 29 30.30 14.34 -9.89
N ASP A 30 30.06 13.28 -10.67
CA ASP A 30 30.02 13.27 -12.13
C ASP A 30 28.59 13.05 -12.68
N VAL A 31 27.58 13.00 -11.79
CA VAL A 31 26.16 13.03 -12.13
C VAL A 31 25.36 13.86 -11.13
N ARG A 32 24.34 14.54 -11.65
CA ARG A 32 23.36 15.29 -10.87
C ARG A 32 21.95 14.78 -11.15
N PHE A 33 21.20 14.59 -10.09
CA PHE A 33 19.79 14.22 -10.12
C PHE A 33 18.92 15.41 -9.71
N VAL A 34 17.71 15.46 -10.25
CA VAL A 34 16.62 16.32 -9.79
C VAL A 34 15.51 15.39 -9.30
N VAL A 35 15.29 15.35 -7.99
CA VAL A 35 14.46 14.35 -7.32
C VAL A 35 13.19 14.93 -6.70
N GLY A 36 12.13 14.13 -6.71
CA GLY A 36 10.85 14.44 -6.10
C GLY A 36 10.09 15.58 -6.79
N GLN A 37 8.90 15.86 -6.27
CA GLN A 37 8.06 16.97 -6.74
C GLN A 37 8.69 18.33 -6.44
N GLU A 38 9.48 18.42 -5.36
CA GLU A 38 10.23 19.62 -4.97
C GLU A 38 11.44 19.90 -5.87
N ARG A 39 11.78 18.98 -6.79
CA ARG A 39 12.88 19.12 -7.74
C ARG A 39 14.22 19.40 -7.06
N GLN A 40 14.48 18.74 -5.94
CA GLN A 40 15.72 18.91 -5.19
C GLN A 40 16.91 18.37 -5.98
N GLU A 41 18.02 19.11 -5.98
CA GLU A 41 19.26 18.65 -6.60
C GLU A 41 20.02 17.69 -5.68
N VAL A 42 20.44 16.55 -6.24
CA VAL A 42 21.25 15.55 -5.52
C VAL A 42 22.46 15.16 -6.37
N PHE A 43 23.64 15.20 -5.77
CA PHE A 43 24.92 14.89 -6.41
C PHE A 43 25.35 13.45 -6.13
N ALA A 44 25.87 12.75 -7.15
CA ALA A 44 26.36 11.39 -6.96
C ALA A 44 27.49 11.03 -7.95
N HIS A 45 28.02 9.82 -7.78
CA HIS A 45 29.12 9.26 -8.54
C HIS A 45 28.63 8.08 -9.39
N ARG A 46 28.70 8.21 -10.72
CA ARG A 46 28.18 7.24 -11.69
C ARG A 46 28.76 5.85 -11.47
N CYS A 47 30.07 5.76 -11.22
CA CYS A 47 30.77 4.49 -11.03
C CYS A 47 30.23 3.71 -9.82
N LEU A 48 29.99 4.38 -8.70
CA LEU A 48 29.46 3.75 -7.48
C LEU A 48 28.02 3.28 -7.66
N LEU A 49 27.18 4.08 -8.32
CA LEU A 49 25.79 3.68 -8.59
C LEU A 49 25.72 2.51 -9.58
N ALA A 50 26.45 2.59 -10.68
CA ALA A 50 26.42 1.59 -11.74
C ALA A 50 27.00 0.23 -11.29
N CYS A 51 28.01 0.20 -10.42
CA CYS A 51 28.58 -1.06 -9.94
C CYS A 51 27.72 -1.74 -8.86
N ARG A 52 26.86 -0.99 -8.16
CA ARG A 52 26.04 -1.49 -7.05
C ARG A 52 24.57 -1.71 -7.42
N CYS A 53 24.12 -1.19 -8.55
CA CYS A 53 22.72 -1.21 -8.94
C CYS A 53 22.52 -1.26 -10.47
N ASN A 54 21.94 -2.36 -10.95
CA ASN A 54 21.66 -2.56 -12.37
C ASN A 54 20.67 -1.54 -12.96
N PHE A 55 19.78 -0.97 -12.14
CA PHE A 55 18.93 0.14 -12.58
C PHE A 55 19.79 1.35 -12.97
N PHE A 56 20.67 1.81 -12.08
CA PHE A 56 21.55 2.95 -12.38
C PHE A 56 22.59 2.63 -13.45
N GLN A 57 23.09 1.40 -13.54
CA GLN A 57 23.96 0.98 -14.63
C GLN A 57 23.30 1.21 -16.00
N ARG A 58 22.03 0.81 -16.14
CA ARG A 58 21.25 1.00 -17.38
C ARG A 58 20.86 2.46 -17.59
N LEU A 59 20.44 3.16 -16.53
CA LEU A 59 20.00 4.55 -16.60
C LEU A 59 21.14 5.49 -17.03
N LEU A 60 22.35 5.23 -16.52
CA LEU A 60 23.51 6.10 -16.73
C LEU A 60 24.32 5.69 -17.97
N GLY A 61 24.25 4.44 -18.42
CA GLY A 61 24.98 3.93 -19.58
C GLY A 61 26.48 3.69 -19.33
N SER A 62 27.11 2.91 -20.22
CA SER A 62 28.49 2.43 -20.08
C SER A 62 29.56 3.42 -20.55
N GLU A 63 29.24 4.37 -21.43
CA GLU A 63 30.20 5.34 -21.96
C GLU A 63 29.84 6.78 -21.57
N PRO A 64 30.80 7.58 -21.08
CA PRO A 64 30.65 9.03 -20.94
C PRO A 64 30.70 9.71 -22.32
N GLY A 65 29.77 9.38 -23.20
CA GLY A 65 29.48 10.12 -24.43
C GLY A 65 28.39 11.19 -24.20
N PRO A 66 28.01 11.97 -25.22
CA PRO A 66 27.00 13.04 -25.11
C PRO A 66 25.55 12.56 -24.85
N GLY A 67 25.36 11.38 -24.22
CA GLY A 67 24.13 10.59 -24.29
C GLY A 67 23.21 10.60 -23.07
N VAL A 68 23.58 11.17 -21.92
CA VAL A 68 22.65 11.32 -20.79
C VAL A 68 22.46 12.81 -20.47
N PRO A 69 21.25 13.36 -20.65
CA PRO A 69 20.95 14.71 -20.21
C PRO A 69 21.21 14.82 -18.70
N SER A 70 22.16 15.68 -18.33
CA SER A 70 22.33 16.11 -16.94
C SER A 70 21.55 17.41 -16.77
N PRO A 71 20.63 17.50 -15.79
CA PRO A 71 20.39 16.53 -14.72
C PRO A 71 19.46 15.37 -15.11
N VAL A 72 19.65 14.22 -14.46
CA VAL A 72 18.72 13.08 -14.51
C VAL A 72 17.52 13.37 -13.61
N VAL A 73 16.31 13.32 -14.16
CA VAL A 73 15.08 13.66 -13.41
C VAL A 73 14.43 12.39 -12.86
N LEU A 74 14.23 12.32 -11.54
CA LEU A 74 13.51 11.26 -10.84
C LEU A 74 12.35 11.88 -10.05
N SER A 75 11.24 12.17 -10.74
CA SER A 75 10.13 12.94 -10.18
C SER A 75 9.26 12.19 -9.15
N THR A 76 9.31 10.85 -9.16
CA THR A 76 8.45 9.99 -8.33
C THR A 76 9.03 9.71 -6.95
N VAL A 77 10.35 9.69 -6.81
CA VAL A 77 11.03 9.38 -5.54
C VAL A 77 11.26 10.67 -4.73
N PRO A 78 10.80 10.75 -3.47
CA PRO A 78 11.15 11.86 -2.59
C PRO A 78 12.66 11.94 -2.32
N ALA A 79 13.15 13.14 -2.05
CA ALA A 79 14.59 13.36 -1.86
C ALA A 79 15.16 12.57 -0.68
N GLU A 80 14.44 12.52 0.45
CA GLU A 80 14.85 11.76 1.63
C GLU A 80 15.01 10.26 1.31
N ALA A 81 14.02 9.68 0.62
CA ALA A 81 14.07 8.27 0.23
C ALA A 81 15.23 8.00 -0.74
N PHE A 82 15.46 8.90 -1.70
CA PHE A 82 16.58 8.79 -2.63
C PHE A 82 17.94 8.90 -1.93
N LEU A 83 18.07 9.80 -0.94
CA LEU A 83 19.29 9.94 -0.14
C LEU A 83 19.57 8.68 0.69
N ALA A 84 18.54 8.04 1.26
CA ALA A 84 18.69 6.77 1.96
C ALA A 84 19.15 5.64 1.01
N VAL A 85 18.60 5.59 -0.21
CA VAL A 85 19.07 4.67 -1.26
C VAL A 85 20.54 4.95 -1.61
N LEU A 86 20.93 6.22 -1.78
CA LEU A 86 22.32 6.57 -2.05
C LEU A 86 23.24 6.15 -0.91
N GLU A 87 22.87 6.43 0.34
CA GLU A 87 23.66 6.00 1.50
C GLU A 87 23.88 4.48 1.50
N PHE A 88 22.82 3.72 1.19
CA PHE A 88 22.91 2.26 1.09
C PHE A 88 23.86 1.81 -0.02
N LEU A 89 23.79 2.42 -1.21
CA LEU A 89 24.66 2.08 -2.33
C LEU A 89 26.14 2.33 -2.01
N TYR A 90 26.43 3.41 -1.26
CA TYR A 90 27.79 3.81 -0.91
C TYR A 90 28.35 3.02 0.27
N THR A 91 27.51 2.68 1.25
CA THR A 91 28.01 2.25 2.57
C THR A 91 27.47 0.89 3.03
N ASN A 92 26.56 0.28 2.27
CA ASN A 92 25.77 -0.89 2.66
C ASN A 92 24.95 -0.67 3.95
N SER A 93 24.61 0.59 4.23
CA SER A 93 23.87 1.02 5.41
C SER A 93 22.99 2.22 5.05
N ALA A 94 21.80 2.28 5.63
CA ALA A 94 20.90 3.42 5.49
C ALA A 94 20.16 3.65 6.79
N LYS A 95 19.93 4.92 7.12
CA LYS A 95 19.09 5.29 8.25
C LYS A 95 17.63 5.29 7.82
N LEU A 96 16.86 4.32 8.33
CA LEU A 96 15.43 4.23 8.06
C LEU A 96 14.63 4.97 9.14
N HIS A 97 13.62 5.71 8.69
CA HIS A 97 12.68 6.40 9.57
C HIS A 97 11.25 5.96 9.28
N ARG A 98 10.39 5.93 10.32
CA ARG A 98 8.99 5.51 10.19
C ARG A 98 8.23 6.30 9.11
N HIS A 99 8.52 7.60 8.98
CA HIS A 99 7.81 8.51 8.08
C HIS A 99 8.28 8.47 6.62
N SER A 100 9.38 7.77 6.32
CA SER A 100 9.95 7.68 4.97
C SER A 100 10.25 6.25 4.51
N VAL A 101 10.06 5.25 5.38
CA VAL A 101 10.45 3.87 5.05
C VAL A 101 9.62 3.26 3.93
N LEU A 102 8.36 3.67 3.74
CA LEU A 102 7.52 3.14 2.67
C LEU A 102 7.98 3.63 1.29
N GLU A 103 8.47 4.86 1.22
CA GLU A 103 9.07 5.46 0.04
C GLU A 103 10.45 4.87 -0.24
N VAL A 104 11.25 4.59 0.79
CA VAL A 104 12.52 3.85 0.63
C VAL A 104 12.26 2.42 0.15
N LEU A 105 11.24 1.73 0.71
CA LEU A 105 10.83 0.40 0.27
C LEU A 105 10.41 0.41 -1.19
N THR A 106 9.59 1.38 -1.59
CA THR A 106 9.14 1.55 -2.98
C THR A 106 10.33 1.75 -3.91
N ALA A 107 11.24 2.67 -3.59
CA ALA A 107 12.46 2.89 -4.37
C ALA A 107 13.37 1.66 -4.43
N ALA A 108 13.50 0.91 -3.34
CA ALA A 108 14.29 -0.32 -3.31
C ALA A 108 13.70 -1.38 -4.25
N VAL A 109 12.38 -1.52 -4.32
CA VAL A 109 11.72 -2.43 -5.28
C VAL A 109 11.94 -1.95 -6.72
N GLU A 110 11.67 -0.69 -7.02
CA GLU A 110 11.79 -0.13 -8.37
C GLU A 110 13.23 -0.19 -8.91
N TYR A 111 14.22 0.03 -8.06
CA TYR A 111 15.63 -0.01 -8.44
C TYR A 111 16.26 -1.41 -8.35
N GLY A 112 15.50 -2.41 -7.87
CA GLY A 112 15.95 -3.80 -7.75
C GLY A 112 17.01 -4.02 -6.66
N LEU A 113 16.92 -3.29 -5.54
CA LEU A 113 17.81 -3.37 -4.39
C LEU A 113 17.26 -4.34 -3.34
N GLU A 114 17.48 -5.63 -3.57
CA GLU A 114 16.89 -6.72 -2.79
C GLU A 114 17.21 -6.66 -1.29
N GLU A 115 18.48 -6.44 -0.93
CA GLU A 115 18.88 -6.39 0.49
C GLU A 115 18.26 -5.19 1.20
N LEU A 116 18.21 -4.02 0.56
CA LEU A 116 17.55 -2.84 1.11
C LEU A 116 16.04 -3.05 1.25
N ARG A 117 15.40 -3.71 0.27
CA ARG A 117 13.98 -4.09 0.32
C ARG A 117 13.68 -4.93 1.56
N GLU A 118 14.46 -5.98 1.80
CA GLU A 118 14.28 -6.85 2.97
C GLU A 118 14.48 -6.11 4.29
N LEU A 119 15.49 -5.24 4.38
CA LEU A 119 15.71 -4.40 5.57
C LEU A 119 14.54 -3.44 5.81
N CYS A 120 14.00 -2.83 4.76
CA CYS A 120 12.81 -1.99 4.86
C CYS A 120 11.60 -2.79 5.32
N LEU A 121 11.35 -3.97 4.75
CA LEU A 121 10.25 -4.86 5.17
C LEU A 121 10.34 -5.22 6.65
N GLN A 122 11.53 -5.61 7.13
CA GLN A 122 11.75 -5.91 8.54
C GLN A 122 11.48 -4.70 9.45
N PHE A 123 11.85 -3.50 9.01
CA PHE A 123 11.58 -2.29 9.77
C PHE A 123 10.09 -1.94 9.78
N VAL A 124 9.42 -1.97 8.61
CA VAL A 124 7.97 -1.74 8.47
C VAL A 124 7.19 -2.66 9.39
N MET A 125 7.53 -3.95 9.44
CA MET A 125 6.86 -4.91 10.34
C MET A 125 6.96 -4.54 11.83
N LYS A 126 8.02 -3.82 12.25
CA LYS A 126 8.25 -3.38 13.62
C LYS A 126 7.57 -2.05 13.96
N VAL A 127 7.44 -1.16 12.98
CA VAL A 127 6.88 0.20 13.17
C VAL A 127 5.46 0.37 12.64
N LEU A 128 4.84 -0.73 12.18
CA LEU A 128 3.47 -0.74 11.67
C LEU A 128 2.49 -0.25 12.74
N ASP A 129 1.64 0.70 12.36
CA ASP A 129 0.55 1.21 13.18
C ASP A 129 -0.66 1.59 12.32
N VAL A 130 -1.72 2.09 12.96
CA VAL A 130 -3.01 2.41 12.35
C VAL A 130 -2.90 3.43 11.22
N GLU A 131 -1.98 4.41 11.31
CA GLU A 131 -1.81 5.43 10.27
C GLU A 131 -0.99 4.90 9.09
N LEU A 132 -0.01 4.02 9.34
CA LEU A 132 0.89 3.49 8.31
C LEU A 132 0.31 2.29 7.55
N VAL A 133 -0.57 1.50 8.18
CA VAL A 133 -0.92 0.15 7.70
C VAL A 133 -1.63 0.13 6.34
N CYS A 134 -2.47 1.14 6.04
CA CYS A 134 -3.17 1.19 4.76
C CYS A 134 -2.20 1.48 3.60
N GLU A 135 -1.25 2.37 3.79
CA GLU A 135 -0.22 2.68 2.79
C GLU A 135 0.73 1.48 2.61
N ALA A 136 1.13 0.83 3.70
CA ALA A 136 1.91 -0.40 3.64
C ALA A 136 1.16 -1.53 2.90
N LEU A 137 -0.15 -1.68 3.13
CA LEU A 137 -0.99 -2.64 2.39
C LEU A 137 -1.04 -2.28 0.89
N GLN A 138 -1.16 -1.00 0.56
CA GLN A 138 -1.18 -0.53 -0.83
C GLN A 138 0.11 -0.93 -1.56
N ILE A 139 1.27 -0.69 -0.95
CA ILE A 139 2.58 -1.09 -1.49
C ILE A 139 2.67 -2.61 -1.61
N ALA A 140 2.22 -3.35 -0.59
CA ALA A 140 2.27 -4.80 -0.60
C ALA A 140 1.44 -5.40 -1.76
N VAL A 141 0.26 -4.84 -2.02
CA VAL A 141 -0.59 -5.28 -3.13
C VAL A 141 0.01 -4.89 -4.48
N SER A 142 0.48 -3.65 -4.61
CA SER A 142 1.06 -3.14 -5.87
C SER A 142 2.30 -3.91 -6.32
N PHE A 143 3.15 -4.33 -5.37
CA PHE A 143 4.40 -5.05 -5.66
C PHE A 143 4.33 -6.56 -5.39
N GLY A 144 3.18 -7.09 -4.97
CA GLY A 144 3.01 -8.52 -4.68
C GLY A 144 3.81 -9.02 -3.46
N LEU A 145 3.99 -8.18 -2.44
CA LEU A 145 4.74 -8.50 -1.21
C LEU A 145 3.87 -9.29 -0.23
N GLY A 146 3.66 -10.57 -0.52
CA GLY A 146 2.76 -11.47 0.22
C GLY A 146 2.88 -11.42 1.76
N PRO A 147 4.09 -11.59 2.35
CA PRO A 147 4.24 -11.54 3.80
C PRO A 147 3.83 -10.20 4.43
N LEU A 148 4.10 -9.08 3.76
CA LEU A 148 3.67 -7.76 4.22
C LEU A 148 2.16 -7.60 4.09
N GLN A 149 1.57 -8.09 2.99
CA GLN A 149 0.13 -8.06 2.76
C GLN A 149 -0.62 -8.82 3.87
N GLU A 150 -0.20 -10.05 4.18
CA GLU A 150 -0.78 -10.87 5.25
C GLU A 150 -0.69 -10.17 6.62
N ARG A 151 0.48 -9.58 6.92
CA ARG A 151 0.71 -8.83 8.15
C ARG A 151 -0.21 -7.60 8.24
N CYS A 152 -0.35 -6.83 7.16
CA CYS A 152 -1.21 -5.65 7.13
C CYS A 152 -2.69 -6.03 7.28
N VAL A 153 -3.15 -7.05 6.57
CA VAL A 153 -4.54 -7.54 6.71
C VAL A 153 -4.81 -7.99 8.15
N ALA A 154 -3.93 -8.78 8.75
CA ALA A 154 -4.09 -9.21 10.14
C ALA A 154 -4.11 -8.04 11.14
N PHE A 155 -3.30 -7.01 10.91
CA PHE A 155 -3.30 -5.80 11.71
C PHE A 155 -4.63 -5.04 11.57
N ILE A 156 -5.12 -4.85 10.35
CA ILE A 156 -6.39 -4.15 10.09
C ILE A 156 -7.58 -4.94 10.65
N GLU A 157 -7.55 -6.27 10.63
CA GLU A 157 -8.56 -7.11 11.28
C GLU A 157 -8.60 -6.89 12.80
N ALA A 158 -7.45 -6.66 13.43
CA ALA A 158 -7.35 -6.38 14.87
C ALA A 158 -7.73 -4.93 15.22
N HIS A 159 -7.47 -3.97 14.33
CA HIS A 159 -7.67 -2.53 14.54
C HIS A 159 -8.71 -1.93 13.58
N SER A 160 -9.75 -2.70 13.22
CA SER A 160 -10.64 -2.36 12.10
C SER A 160 -11.30 -1.00 12.25
N GLN A 161 -11.93 -0.72 13.39
CA GLN A 161 -12.67 0.54 13.60
C GLN A 161 -11.76 1.78 13.54
N GLU A 162 -10.54 1.68 14.07
CA GLU A 162 -9.58 2.78 14.04
C GLU A 162 -9.07 2.99 12.61
N THR A 163 -8.73 1.90 11.93
CA THR A 163 -8.23 1.93 10.54
C THR A 163 -9.26 2.54 9.58
N LEU A 164 -10.54 2.19 9.70
CA LEU A 164 -11.59 2.72 8.82
C LEU A 164 -11.75 4.26 8.87
N ARG A 165 -11.24 4.89 9.93
CA ARG A 165 -11.32 6.34 10.14
C ARG A 165 -10.07 7.08 9.65
N THR A 166 -9.02 6.36 9.25
CA THR A 166 -7.78 6.99 8.79
C THR A 166 -7.92 7.52 7.38
N ARG A 167 -7.08 8.51 7.06
CA ARG A 167 -6.94 9.00 5.69
C ARG A 167 -6.43 7.90 4.76
N GLY A 168 -5.48 7.09 5.24
CA GLY A 168 -4.91 5.99 4.47
C GLY A 168 -5.96 4.99 3.97
N PHE A 169 -7.02 4.73 4.76
CA PHE A 169 -8.12 3.87 4.30
C PHE A 169 -8.86 4.44 3.08
N LEU A 170 -9.12 5.76 3.08
CA LEU A 170 -9.81 6.45 1.99
C LEU A 170 -8.98 6.50 0.70
N GLU A 171 -7.66 6.39 0.82
CA GLU A 171 -6.70 6.43 -0.29
C GLU A 171 -6.30 5.04 -0.81
N LEU A 172 -6.85 3.95 -0.24
CA LEU A 172 -6.63 2.60 -0.73
C LEU A 172 -7.06 2.46 -2.20
N SER A 173 -6.31 1.69 -2.97
CA SER A 173 -6.75 1.21 -4.28
C SER A 173 -7.88 0.19 -4.13
N ALA A 174 -8.70 0.06 -5.18
CA ALA A 174 -9.77 -0.93 -5.19
C ALA A 174 -9.27 -2.38 -4.92
N PRO A 175 -8.14 -2.86 -5.50
CA PRO A 175 -7.58 -4.17 -5.16
C PRO A 175 -7.26 -4.34 -3.67
N ALA A 176 -6.67 -3.34 -3.02
CA ALA A 176 -6.35 -3.39 -1.60
C ALA A 176 -7.61 -3.40 -0.73
N LEU A 177 -8.60 -2.55 -1.05
CA LEU A 177 -9.87 -2.53 -0.33
C LEU A 177 -10.66 -3.83 -0.49
N LEU A 178 -10.63 -4.45 -1.68
CA LEU A 178 -11.28 -5.75 -1.93
C LEU A 178 -10.73 -6.87 -1.04
N LEU A 179 -9.44 -6.88 -0.73
CA LEU A 179 -8.86 -7.85 0.21
C LEU A 179 -9.49 -7.73 1.60
N LEU A 180 -9.71 -6.49 2.06
CA LEU A 180 -10.33 -6.22 3.35
C LEU A 180 -11.81 -6.59 3.34
N LEU A 181 -12.56 -6.13 2.33
CA LEU A 181 -14.00 -6.40 2.21
C LEU A 181 -14.32 -7.88 1.99
N ARG A 182 -13.38 -8.70 1.53
CA ARG A 182 -13.56 -10.16 1.48
C ARG A 182 -13.34 -10.86 2.82
N SER A 183 -12.64 -10.23 3.77
CA SER A 183 -12.33 -10.85 5.06
C SER A 183 -13.55 -10.95 5.99
N ASP A 184 -13.82 -12.14 6.49
CA ASP A 184 -14.80 -12.40 7.56
C ASP A 184 -14.30 -11.94 8.94
N LYS A 185 -13.02 -11.57 9.08
CA LYS A 185 -12.40 -11.31 10.39
C LYS A 185 -12.44 -9.84 10.82
N LEU A 186 -12.86 -8.92 9.95
CA LEU A 186 -13.00 -7.50 10.30
C LEU A 186 -13.92 -7.31 11.51
N CYS A 187 -13.45 -6.56 12.50
CA CYS A 187 -14.18 -6.27 13.74
C CYS A 187 -15.00 -4.98 13.61
N VAL A 188 -15.81 -4.89 12.55
CA VAL A 188 -16.68 -3.75 12.22
C VAL A 188 -18.06 -4.25 11.76
N ASP A 189 -19.11 -3.49 12.07
CA ASP A 189 -20.45 -3.76 11.58
C ASP A 189 -20.64 -3.37 10.10
N GLU A 190 -21.49 -4.09 9.38
CA GLU A 190 -21.67 -3.85 7.95
C GLU A 190 -22.21 -2.43 7.64
N ALA A 191 -22.98 -1.83 8.54
CA ALA A 191 -23.45 -0.45 8.37
C ALA A 191 -22.27 0.55 8.30
N GLU A 192 -21.26 0.36 9.15
CA GLU A 192 -20.04 1.18 9.13
C GLU A 192 -19.20 0.93 7.87
N LEU A 193 -19.10 -0.32 7.40
CA LEU A 193 -18.39 -0.64 6.15
C LEU A 193 -19.05 -0.02 4.93
N VAL A 194 -20.39 -0.01 4.88
CA VAL A 194 -21.14 0.65 3.81
C VAL A 194 -20.81 2.15 3.80
N LEU A 195 -20.83 2.81 4.96
CA LEU A 195 -20.47 4.23 5.07
C LEU A 195 -19.01 4.48 4.66
N ALA A 196 -18.09 3.64 5.10
CA ALA A 196 -16.68 3.74 4.76
C ALA A 196 -16.44 3.55 3.26
N ALA A 197 -17.07 2.56 2.63
CA ALA A 197 -16.99 2.32 1.19
C ALA A 197 -17.55 3.49 0.36
N ARG A 198 -18.64 4.12 0.83
CA ARG A 198 -19.18 5.33 0.18
C ARG A 198 -18.22 6.52 0.30
N SER A 199 -17.63 6.74 1.47
CA SER A 199 -16.63 7.80 1.68
C SER A 199 -15.39 7.58 0.82
N TRP A 200 -14.86 6.35 0.80
CA TRP A 200 -13.77 5.93 -0.06
C TRP A 200 -14.08 6.19 -1.54
N ALA A 201 -15.26 5.79 -2.03
CA ALA A 201 -15.64 5.98 -3.42
C ALA A 201 -15.72 7.47 -3.81
N ARG A 202 -16.18 8.34 -2.90
CA ARG A 202 -16.21 9.80 -3.12
C ARG A 202 -14.82 10.41 -3.21
N VAL A 203 -13.90 9.99 -2.33
CA VAL A 203 -12.51 10.44 -2.38
C VAL A 203 -11.84 9.95 -3.66
N GLY A 204 -11.99 8.66 -3.98
CA GLY A 204 -11.45 8.09 -5.22
C GLY A 204 -12.02 8.73 -6.48
N ALA A 205 -13.32 9.10 -6.47
CA ALA A 205 -13.94 9.84 -7.57
C ALA A 205 -13.30 11.20 -7.83
N ALA A 206 -13.00 11.94 -6.75
CA ALA A 206 -12.35 13.24 -6.85
C ALA A 206 -10.89 13.11 -7.32
N VAL A 207 -10.15 12.12 -6.83
CA VAL A 207 -8.74 11.90 -7.18
C VAL A 207 -8.58 11.38 -8.62
N LEU A 208 -9.46 10.47 -9.05
CA LEU A 208 -9.38 9.85 -10.37
C LEU A 208 -10.15 10.64 -11.45
N GLU A 209 -10.84 11.72 -11.07
CA GLU A 209 -11.75 12.49 -11.94
C GLU A 209 -12.79 11.61 -12.64
N ARG A 210 -13.33 10.62 -11.92
CA ARG A 210 -14.29 9.64 -12.42
C ARG A 210 -15.57 9.61 -11.59
N PRO A 211 -16.72 9.19 -12.16
CA PRO A 211 -17.94 9.06 -11.39
C PRO A 211 -17.78 8.08 -10.22
N ALA A 212 -18.24 8.48 -9.02
CA ALA A 212 -18.12 7.66 -7.81
C ALA A 212 -18.77 6.28 -7.95
N ALA A 213 -19.83 6.15 -8.75
CA ALA A 213 -20.45 4.87 -9.06
C ALA A 213 -19.50 3.89 -9.79
N GLU A 214 -18.67 4.39 -10.72
CA GLU A 214 -17.69 3.56 -11.42
C GLU A 214 -16.55 3.13 -10.48
N VAL A 215 -16.10 4.04 -9.61
CA VAL A 215 -15.06 3.75 -8.61
C VAL A 215 -15.57 2.72 -7.59
N ALA A 216 -16.84 2.85 -7.17
CA ALA A 216 -17.49 1.97 -6.21
C ALA A 216 -17.84 0.59 -6.78
N ALA A 217 -18.13 0.48 -8.08
CA ALA A 217 -18.62 -0.73 -8.74
C ALA A 217 -17.90 -2.05 -8.36
N PRO A 218 -16.55 -2.13 -8.31
CA PRO A 218 -15.88 -3.36 -7.90
C PRO A 218 -16.09 -3.70 -6.41
N VAL A 219 -16.12 -2.70 -5.53
CA VAL A 219 -16.08 -2.90 -4.07
C VAL A 219 -17.47 -3.09 -3.46
N VAL A 220 -18.51 -2.46 -4.01
CA VAL A 220 -19.88 -2.54 -3.45
C VAL A 220 -20.47 -3.94 -3.52
N ARG A 221 -19.96 -4.80 -4.41
CA ARG A 221 -20.33 -6.22 -4.52
C ARG A 221 -19.89 -7.05 -3.33
N GLU A 222 -18.88 -6.61 -2.59
CA GLU A 222 -18.38 -7.30 -1.40
C GLU A 222 -19.10 -6.83 -0.11
N LEU A 223 -19.99 -5.84 -0.21
CA LEU A 223 -20.83 -5.37 0.89
C LEU A 223 -21.99 -6.35 1.13
N ARG A 224 -22.21 -6.68 2.40
CA ARG A 224 -23.13 -7.73 2.88
C ARG A 224 -24.45 -7.13 3.32
N LEU A 225 -25.13 -6.45 2.41
CA LEU A 225 -26.29 -5.61 2.71
C LEU A 225 -27.44 -6.35 3.43
N ALA A 226 -27.57 -7.67 3.24
CA ALA A 226 -28.53 -8.51 3.96
C ALA A 226 -28.28 -8.59 5.49
N LEU A 227 -27.09 -8.20 5.94
CA LEU A 227 -26.74 -8.11 7.36
C LEU A 227 -27.22 -6.82 8.02
N LEU A 228 -27.61 -5.80 7.25
CA LEU A 228 -28.16 -4.55 7.79
C LEU A 228 -29.52 -4.81 8.46
N ALA A 229 -29.89 -3.96 9.41
CA ALA A 229 -31.23 -3.92 9.98
C ALA A 229 -32.20 -3.30 8.96
N PRO A 230 -33.52 -3.58 9.05
CA PRO A 230 -34.50 -2.99 8.14
C PRO A 230 -34.44 -1.46 8.08
N ALA A 231 -34.22 -0.81 9.23
CA ALA A 231 -34.08 0.65 9.30
C ALA A 231 -32.80 1.15 8.59
N GLU A 232 -31.69 0.43 8.74
CA GLU A 232 -30.41 0.75 8.10
C GLU A 232 -30.48 0.53 6.58
N LEU A 233 -31.13 -0.54 6.13
CA LEU A 233 -31.34 -0.83 4.72
C LEU A 233 -32.29 0.19 4.07
N SER A 234 -33.34 0.62 4.78
CA SER A 234 -34.23 1.70 4.32
C SER A 234 -33.49 3.03 4.19
N ALA A 235 -32.63 3.35 5.17
CA ALA A 235 -31.81 4.56 5.12
C ALA A 235 -30.78 4.49 3.98
N LEU A 236 -30.17 3.33 3.75
CA LEU A 236 -29.26 3.09 2.63
C LEU A 236 -29.96 3.30 1.29
N GLU A 237 -31.18 2.77 1.13
CA GLU A 237 -31.95 2.93 -0.10
C GLU A 237 -32.26 4.41 -0.39
N GLU A 238 -32.73 5.17 0.60
CA GLU A 238 -32.98 6.61 0.46
C GLU A 238 -31.69 7.36 0.11
N GLN A 239 -30.57 7.02 0.74
CA GLN A 239 -29.27 7.61 0.42
C GLN A 239 -28.83 7.27 -1.00
N ASN A 240 -29.08 6.04 -1.46
CA ASN A 240 -28.70 5.56 -2.80
C ASN A 240 -29.57 6.16 -3.91
N ARG A 241 -30.81 6.60 -3.63
CA ARG A 241 -31.61 7.39 -4.58
C ARG A 241 -30.98 8.75 -4.88
N ARG A 242 -30.32 9.36 -3.89
CA ARG A 242 -29.64 10.66 -4.03
C ARG A 242 -28.27 10.52 -4.69
N GLU A 243 -27.57 9.44 -4.38
CA GLU A 243 -26.23 9.16 -4.89
C GLU A 243 -26.12 7.67 -5.20
N PRO A 244 -26.37 7.27 -6.47
CA PRO A 244 -26.49 5.87 -6.87
C PRO A 244 -25.11 5.20 -6.98
N LEU A 245 -24.58 4.75 -5.84
CA LEU A 245 -23.29 4.04 -5.75
C LEU A 245 -23.46 2.52 -5.79
N ILE A 246 -24.56 2.03 -5.21
CA ILE A 246 -24.86 0.60 -5.08
C ILE A 246 -25.91 0.26 -6.14
N PRO A 247 -25.71 -0.77 -6.98
CA PRO A 247 -26.72 -1.27 -7.89
C PRO A 247 -28.03 -1.59 -7.16
N VAL A 248 -29.16 -1.11 -7.70
CA VAL A 248 -30.49 -1.26 -7.07
C VAL A 248 -30.83 -2.75 -6.86
N GLU A 249 -30.37 -3.61 -7.77
CA GLU A 249 -30.55 -5.06 -7.70
C GLU A 249 -29.95 -5.65 -6.42
N GLN A 250 -28.82 -5.11 -5.93
CA GLN A 250 -28.20 -5.57 -4.68
C GLN A 250 -29.04 -5.20 -3.45
N ILE A 251 -29.63 -4.00 -3.45
CA ILE A 251 -30.51 -3.53 -2.37
C ILE A 251 -31.80 -4.36 -2.37
N VAL A 252 -32.37 -4.61 -3.56
CA VAL A 252 -33.56 -5.47 -3.71
C VAL A 252 -33.28 -6.88 -3.23
N GLU A 253 -32.11 -7.46 -3.56
CA GLU A 253 -31.75 -8.79 -3.08
C GLU A 253 -31.58 -8.84 -1.56
N ALA A 254 -31.02 -7.79 -0.95
CA ALA A 254 -30.99 -7.66 0.50
C ALA A 254 -32.41 -7.66 1.07
N TRP A 255 -33.34 -6.86 0.54
CA TRP A 255 -34.74 -6.85 0.99
C TRP A 255 -35.43 -8.21 0.85
N LYS A 256 -35.14 -8.98 -0.21
CA LYS A 256 -35.65 -10.36 -0.33
C LYS A 256 -35.16 -11.24 0.82
N CYS A 257 -33.90 -11.15 1.23
CA CYS A 257 -33.38 -11.88 2.38
C CYS A 257 -34.15 -11.57 3.69
N HIS A 258 -34.67 -10.35 3.84
CA HIS A 258 -35.50 -9.98 5.00
C HIS A 258 -36.94 -10.51 4.90
N ALA A 259 -37.48 -10.65 3.68
CA ALA A 259 -38.84 -11.09 3.44
C ALA A 259 -39.00 -12.62 3.44
N LEU A 260 -37.96 -13.35 3.00
CA LEU A 260 -37.96 -14.81 2.92
C LEU A 260 -37.76 -15.44 4.32
N ARG A 261 -38.55 -16.46 4.65
CA ARG A 261 -38.36 -17.29 5.86
C ARG A 261 -37.56 -18.56 5.51
N ARG A 262 -36.95 -19.20 6.52
CA ARG A 262 -36.07 -20.38 6.43
C ARG A 262 -36.40 -21.32 5.25
N GLY A 263 -35.40 -21.59 4.41
CA GLY A 263 -35.47 -22.60 3.34
C GLY A 263 -35.44 -22.03 1.92
N ASP A 264 -35.87 -20.79 1.73
CA ASP A 264 -35.78 -20.10 0.45
C ASP A 264 -34.45 -19.34 0.36
N VAL A 265 -33.44 -19.99 -0.21
CA VAL A 265 -32.13 -19.38 -0.42
C VAL A 265 -32.29 -18.21 -1.40
N ALA A 266 -32.15 -16.98 -0.92
CA ALA A 266 -31.83 -15.83 -1.75
C ALA A 266 -30.51 -16.12 -2.50
N ARG A 267 -30.62 -16.60 -3.74
CA ARG A 267 -29.47 -17.05 -4.54
C ARG A 267 -28.63 -15.84 -4.91
N GLY A 268 -27.53 -15.62 -4.20
CA GLY A 268 -26.45 -14.72 -4.65
C GLY A 268 -26.05 -13.59 -3.69
N ALA A 269 -26.78 -13.35 -2.59
CA ALA A 269 -26.37 -12.34 -1.61
C ALA A 269 -25.28 -12.88 -0.66
N PRO A 270 -24.17 -12.15 -0.44
CA PRO A 270 -23.17 -12.53 0.55
C PRO A 270 -23.75 -12.33 1.96
N CYS A 271 -24.19 -13.43 2.60
CA CYS A 271 -24.82 -13.38 3.93
C CYS A 271 -23.87 -13.70 5.09
N ARG A 272 -22.60 -14.07 4.84
CA ARG A 272 -21.68 -14.48 5.92
C ARG A 272 -21.40 -13.32 6.88
N ARG A 273 -21.48 -13.55 8.19
CA ARG A 273 -21.18 -12.48 9.16
C ARG A 273 -19.68 -12.21 9.22
N ARG A 274 -19.32 -10.95 9.42
CA ARG A 274 -17.97 -10.56 9.85
C ARG A 274 -17.88 -10.68 11.37
N ARG A 275 -16.66 -10.75 11.90
CA ARG A 275 -16.39 -10.81 13.35
C ARG A 275 -17.10 -9.69 14.12
N GLY A 276 -17.14 -8.48 13.56
CA GLY A 276 -17.79 -7.33 14.20
C GLY A 276 -19.27 -7.12 13.88
N THR A 277 -19.93 -8.04 13.17
CA THR A 277 -21.35 -7.89 12.84
C THR A 277 -22.20 -7.88 14.11
N LEU A 278 -22.96 -6.79 14.31
CA LEU A 278 -23.87 -6.65 15.44
C LEU A 278 -25.05 -7.61 15.29
N PRO A 279 -25.49 -8.28 16.38
CA PRO A 279 -26.58 -9.24 16.32
C PRO A 279 -27.90 -8.53 16.01
N ARG A 280 -28.64 -9.04 15.01
CA ARG A 280 -29.98 -8.57 14.67
C ARG A 280 -30.96 -9.75 14.64
N GLU A 281 -32.23 -9.51 14.96
CA GLU A 281 -33.22 -10.59 15.09
C GLU A 281 -33.41 -11.39 13.80
N HIS A 282 -33.37 -10.74 12.63
CA HIS A 282 -33.59 -11.40 11.35
C HIS A 282 -32.42 -12.30 10.94
N HIS A 283 -31.23 -12.11 11.54
CA HIS A 283 -30.06 -12.91 11.20
C HIS A 283 -30.22 -14.41 11.54
N ARG A 284 -31.22 -14.79 12.36
CA ARG A 284 -31.55 -16.22 12.64
C ARG A 284 -32.19 -16.93 11.45
N PHE A 285 -32.64 -16.18 10.45
CA PHE A 285 -33.27 -16.67 9.24
C PHE A 285 -32.30 -16.72 8.04
N LEU A 286 -31.13 -16.08 8.19
CA LEU A 286 -30.01 -16.26 7.27
C LEU A 286 -29.30 -17.57 7.68
N ASP A 287 -29.15 -18.54 6.77
CA ASP A 287 -28.37 -19.76 7.02
C ASP A 287 -26.88 -19.38 7.16
N LEU A 288 -26.36 -19.43 8.38
CA LEU A 288 -25.03 -18.91 8.72
C LEU A 288 -24.20 -19.96 9.46
N PRO A 289 -23.37 -20.76 8.77
CA PRO A 289 -22.32 -21.47 9.47
C PRO A 289 -21.28 -20.45 9.96
N PHE A 290 -21.10 -20.36 11.28
CA PHE A 290 -19.83 -19.92 11.87
C PHE A 290 -18.84 -21.08 11.68
N LYS A 291 -17.66 -20.79 11.11
CA LYS A 291 -16.47 -21.65 11.25
C LYS A 291 -15.33 -20.80 11.75
#